data_AF-A0A916YGM1-F1
#
_entry.id   AF-A0A916YGM1-F1
#
_cell.length_a   1.000
_cell.length_b   1.000
_cell.length_c   1.000
_cell.angle_alpha   90.00
_cell.angle_beta   90.00
_cell.angle_gamma   90.00
#
_symmetry.space_group_name_H-M   'P 1'
#
loop_
_entity.id
_entity.type
_entity.pdbx_description
1 polymer ?
#
loop_
_entity_poly.entity_id
_entity_poly.type
_entity_poly.pdbx_seq_one_letter_code
_entity_poly.pdbx_strand_id
1 'polypeptide(L)'
;MPNASTIVIYDRGVAVASVRTCTLARGTDLTSPARDAFRKEVDDLLDRDAGSPFSGRGIEVTRLVRSPEAENNQGLVFLLYRMAGYIALCAHSQVHLACIRENHTPFYRRLGYEAASELRPYPGLSCPMRLMASDREQYDRVRLAVPAMDPLAGRTGDLSAFFEGGPVTLSVRGA
;
A
#
# COMPACT_ATOMS: atom_id res chain seq x y z
N MET A 1 -7.39 13.23 -5.77
CA MET A 1 -6.66 13.81 -4.63
C MET A 1 -5.24 14.09 -5.09
N PRO A 2 -4.64 15.25 -4.76
CA PRO A 2 -3.31 15.63 -5.26
C PRO A 2 -2.16 14.72 -4.77
N ASN A 3 -2.31 14.11 -3.60
CA ASN A 3 -1.36 13.18 -2.96
C ASN A 3 -1.57 11.71 -3.35
N ALA A 4 -2.35 11.44 -4.39
CA ALA A 4 -2.65 10.08 -4.81
C ALA A 4 -1.93 9.71 -6.10
N SER A 5 -1.31 8.53 -6.11
CA SER A 5 -0.70 7.93 -7.30
C SER A 5 -1.40 6.63 -7.63
N THR A 6 -1.68 6.38 -8.92
CA THR A 6 -2.27 5.11 -9.36
C THR A 6 -1.27 4.36 -10.21
N ILE A 7 -1.00 3.13 -9.83
CA ILE A 7 -0.17 2.18 -10.57
C ILE A 7 -1.10 1.25 -11.34
N VAL A 8 -0.80 1.03 -12.61
CA VAL A 8 -1.51 0.08 -13.47
C VAL A 8 -0.50 -0.89 -14.07
N ILE A 9 -0.78 -2.19 -13.96
CA ILE A 9 0.01 -3.25 -14.59
C ILE A 9 -0.66 -3.63 -15.90
N TYR A 10 0.13 -3.65 -16.97
CA TYR A 10 -0.30 -4.07 -18.29
C TYR A 10 0.34 -5.41 -18.68
N ASP A 11 -0.45 -6.34 -19.21
CA ASP A 11 0.02 -7.52 -19.93
C ASP A 11 -0.37 -7.37 -21.41
N ARG A 12 0.62 -7.38 -22.31
CA ARG A 12 0.43 -7.20 -23.77
C ARG A 12 -0.48 -6.02 -24.13
N GLY A 13 -0.31 -4.89 -23.44
CA GLY A 13 -1.08 -3.66 -23.67
C GLY A 13 -2.45 -3.62 -23.01
N VAL A 14 -2.87 -4.69 -22.32
CA VAL A 14 -4.15 -4.76 -21.60
C VAL A 14 -3.92 -4.53 -20.11
N ALA A 15 -4.69 -3.63 -19.50
CA ALA A 15 -4.62 -3.38 -18.06
C ALA A 15 -5.17 -4.60 -17.29
N VAL A 16 -4.32 -5.25 -16.50
CA VAL A 16 -4.67 -6.49 -15.78
C VAL A 16 -4.79 -6.33 -14.29
N ALA A 17 -4.21 -5.28 -13.70
CA ALA A 17 -4.28 -4.99 -12.27
C ALA A 17 -3.95 -3.53 -11.97
N SER A 18 -4.40 -3.02 -10.82
CA SER A 18 -4.07 -1.67 -10.37
C SER A 18 -4.04 -1.55 -8.85
N VAL A 19 -3.30 -0.55 -8.37
CA VAL A 19 -3.32 -0.12 -6.97
C VAL A 19 -3.20 1.39 -6.91
N ARG A 20 -3.88 2.02 -5.95
CA ARG A 20 -3.75 3.44 -5.67
C ARG A 20 -3.06 3.62 -4.33
N THR A 21 -2.08 4.52 -4.27
CA THR A 21 -1.48 4.98 -3.03
C THR A 21 -1.95 6.39 -2.71
N CYS A 22 -2.02 6.75 -1.44
CA CYS A 22 -2.24 8.12 -0.97
C CYS A 22 -1.23 8.44 0.12
N THR A 23 -0.36 9.42 -0.08
CA THR A 23 0.64 9.81 0.92
C THR A 23 0.04 10.80 1.92
N LEU A 24 0.38 10.66 3.19
CA LEU A 24 -0.09 11.51 4.28
C LEU A 24 1.10 12.13 5.00
N ALA A 25 0.91 13.35 5.48
CA ALA A 25 1.88 14.04 6.31
C ALA A 25 1.18 14.77 7.46
N ARG A 26 1.67 14.59 8.68
CA ARG A 26 1.22 15.31 9.88
C ARG A 26 1.31 16.81 9.67
N GLY A 27 0.30 17.54 10.14
CA GLY A 27 0.24 19.00 10.03
C GLY A 27 -0.10 19.52 8.62
N THR A 28 -0.45 18.65 7.68
CA THR A 28 -0.90 19.02 6.33
C THR A 28 -2.40 18.74 6.14
N ASP A 29 -2.97 19.33 5.09
CA ASP A 29 -4.34 19.09 4.62
C ASP A 29 -4.47 17.84 3.73
N LEU A 30 -3.38 17.09 3.52
CA LEU A 30 -3.40 15.85 2.75
C LEU A 30 -4.36 14.85 3.40
N THR A 31 -5.28 14.31 2.60
CA THR A 31 -6.26 13.32 3.05
C THR A 31 -6.15 12.02 2.28
N SER A 32 -6.81 11.00 2.78
CA SER A 32 -6.95 9.71 2.15
C SER A 32 -8.28 9.08 2.55
N PRO A 33 -8.80 8.11 1.80
CA PRO A 33 -10.03 7.41 2.17
C PRO A 33 -10.00 6.82 3.59
N ALA A 34 -8.85 6.32 4.05
CA ALA A 34 -8.65 5.91 5.43
C ALA A 34 -8.77 7.07 6.42
N ARG A 35 -8.14 8.22 6.16
CA ARG A 35 -8.23 9.40 7.04
C ARG A 35 -9.63 10.01 7.07
N ASP A 36 -10.38 9.92 5.98
CA ASP A 36 -11.77 10.37 5.93
C ASP A 36 -12.70 9.48 6.78
N ALA A 37 -12.46 8.16 6.81
CA ALA A 37 -13.29 7.19 7.53
C ALA A 37 -12.85 6.92 8.98
N PHE A 38 -11.54 7.01 9.26
CA PHE A 38 -10.89 6.63 10.52
C PHE A 38 -9.94 7.73 10.98
N ARG A 39 -10.39 8.99 10.92
CA ARG A 39 -9.55 10.18 11.16
C ARG A 39 -8.74 10.07 12.44
N LYS A 40 -9.39 9.75 13.56
CA LYS A 40 -8.73 9.67 14.86
C LYS A 40 -7.62 8.63 14.84
N GLU A 41 -7.92 7.42 14.37
CA GLU A 41 -6.96 6.32 14.34
C GLU A 41 -5.78 6.62 13.40
N VAL A 42 -6.03 7.25 12.26
CA VAL A 42 -4.97 7.66 11.32
C VAL A 42 -4.10 8.78 11.90
N ASP A 43 -4.70 9.80 12.50
CA ASP A 43 -3.95 10.90 13.12
C ASP A 43 -3.11 10.38 14.31
N ASP A 44 -3.67 9.52 15.18
CA ASP A 44 -2.93 8.87 16.28
C ASP A 44 -1.73 8.05 15.77
N LEU A 45 -1.88 7.38 14.61
CA LEU A 45 -0.80 6.59 13.99
C LEU A 45 0.30 7.48 13.40
N LEU A 46 -0.05 8.62 12.82
CA LEU A 46 0.91 9.61 12.31
C LEU A 46 1.64 10.33 13.46
N ASP A 47 0.97 10.53 14.59
CA ASP A 47 1.56 11.14 15.78
C ASP A 47 2.47 10.20 16.57
N ARG A 48 2.43 8.90 16.26
CA ARG A 48 3.27 7.90 16.88
C ARG A 48 4.76 8.21 16.63
N ASP A 49 5.59 7.92 17.62
CA ASP A 49 7.05 7.94 17.52
C ASP A 49 7.60 9.24 16.89
N ALA A 50 7.38 10.35 17.60
CA ALA A 50 7.83 11.69 17.24
C ALA A 50 9.36 11.82 17.06
N GLY A 51 10.14 10.87 17.59
CA GLY A 51 11.60 10.87 17.52
C GLY A 51 12.19 10.19 16.27
N SER A 52 11.39 9.47 15.50
CA SER A 52 11.87 8.79 14.29
C SER A 52 12.13 9.77 13.13
N PRO A 53 13.18 9.56 12.30
CA PRO A 53 13.41 10.36 11.10
C PRO A 53 12.26 10.28 10.09
N PHE A 54 11.39 9.28 10.21
CA PHE A 54 10.22 9.06 9.36
C PHE A 54 8.91 9.59 9.97
N SER A 55 8.97 10.17 11.18
CA SER A 55 7.80 10.56 11.96
C SER A 55 6.80 11.41 11.18
N GLY A 56 5.52 11.13 11.38
CA GLY A 56 4.43 11.91 10.80
C GLY A 56 4.16 11.64 9.33
N ARG A 57 4.76 10.61 8.72
CA ARG A 57 4.56 10.27 7.31
C ARG A 57 3.85 8.94 7.14
N GLY A 58 2.75 8.94 6.42
CA GLY A 58 1.95 7.75 6.16
C GLY A 58 1.75 7.48 4.67
N ILE A 59 1.37 6.25 4.35
CA ILE A 59 0.88 5.90 3.02
C ILE A 59 -0.30 4.94 3.15
N GLU A 60 -1.40 5.25 2.49
CA GLU A 60 -2.52 4.32 2.34
C GLU A 60 -2.43 3.57 1.02
N VAL A 61 -2.62 2.25 1.07
CA VAL A 61 -2.85 1.40 -0.10
C VAL A 61 -4.34 1.15 -0.24
N THR A 62 -4.91 1.56 -1.38
CA THR A 62 -6.34 1.42 -1.69
C THR A 62 -6.53 0.99 -3.13
N ARG A 63 -7.75 0.56 -3.50
CA ARG A 63 -8.08 0.09 -4.86
C ARG A 63 -7.09 -0.97 -5.38
N LEU A 64 -6.62 -1.87 -4.50
CA LEU A 64 -5.81 -3.02 -4.88
C LEU A 64 -6.73 -4.03 -5.57
N VAL A 65 -6.67 -4.07 -6.90
CA VAL A 65 -7.62 -4.84 -7.72
C VAL A 65 -6.91 -5.54 -8.88
N ARG A 66 -7.53 -6.62 -9.34
CA ARG A 66 -7.17 -7.35 -10.57
C ARG A 66 -8.37 -7.33 -11.51
N SER A 67 -8.09 -7.39 -12.80
CA SER A 67 -9.10 -7.69 -13.82
C SER A 67 -9.75 -9.06 -13.54
N PRO A 68 -11.03 -9.25 -13.88
CA PRO A 68 -11.70 -10.55 -13.77
C PRO A 68 -10.92 -11.67 -14.49
N GLU A 69 -10.36 -11.38 -15.65
CA GLU A 69 -9.59 -12.31 -16.47
C GLU A 69 -8.29 -12.77 -15.78
N ALA A 70 -7.80 -12.01 -14.81
CA ALA A 70 -6.60 -12.31 -14.03
C ALA A 70 -6.89 -12.60 -12.55
N GLU A 71 -8.13 -12.93 -12.18
CA GLU A 71 -8.55 -13.09 -10.78
C GLU A 71 -7.72 -14.13 -10.00
N ASN A 72 -7.28 -15.19 -10.69
CA ASN A 72 -6.51 -16.29 -10.12
C ASN A 72 -5.00 -16.03 -10.10
N ASN A 73 -4.53 -14.96 -10.73
CA ASN A 73 -3.12 -14.61 -10.75
C ASN A 73 -2.73 -13.89 -9.44
N GLN A 74 -2.25 -14.66 -8.46
CA GLN A 74 -1.79 -14.12 -7.18
C GLN A 74 -0.47 -13.34 -7.30
N GLY A 75 0.33 -13.61 -8.33
CA GLY A 75 1.57 -12.86 -8.61
C GLY A 75 1.31 -11.36 -8.81
N LEU A 76 0.19 -11.00 -9.42
CA LEU A 76 -0.21 -9.60 -9.59
C LEU A 76 -0.43 -8.88 -8.24
N VAL A 77 -0.95 -9.56 -7.23
CA VAL A 77 -1.14 -8.96 -5.89
C VAL A 77 0.20 -8.59 -5.29
N PHE A 78 1.17 -9.53 -5.29
CA PHE A 78 2.51 -9.26 -4.79
C PHE A 78 3.19 -8.13 -5.57
N LEU A 79 2.99 -8.09 -6.89
CA LEU A 79 3.56 -7.04 -7.71
C LEU A 79 2.99 -5.65 -7.38
N LEU A 80 1.68 -5.56 -7.16
CA LEU A 80 1.05 -4.31 -6.72
C LEU A 80 1.57 -3.87 -5.35
N TYR A 81 1.71 -4.80 -4.39
CA TYR A 81 2.32 -4.49 -3.09
C TYR A 81 3.76 -4.03 -3.20
N ARG A 82 4.54 -4.67 -4.07
CA ARG A 82 5.91 -4.28 -4.35
C ARG A 82 6.00 -2.84 -4.85
N MET A 83 5.14 -2.46 -5.80
CA MET A 83 5.11 -1.10 -6.33
C MET A 83 4.63 -0.07 -5.30
N ALA A 84 3.56 -0.38 -4.55
CA ALA A 84 3.11 0.47 -3.46
C ALA A 84 4.18 0.64 -2.36
N GLY A 85 4.89 -0.46 -2.07
CA GLY A 85 6.02 -0.50 -1.15
C GLY A 85 7.21 0.34 -1.61
N TYR A 86 7.48 0.39 -2.92
CA TYR A 86 8.51 1.30 -3.46
C TYR A 86 8.15 2.77 -3.21
N ILE A 87 6.91 3.16 -3.52
CA ILE A 87 6.42 4.53 -3.24
C ILE A 87 6.55 4.84 -1.75
N ALA A 88 6.20 3.89 -0.88
CA ALA A 88 6.31 4.03 0.57
C ALA A 88 7.75 4.33 1.03
N LEU A 89 8.73 3.58 0.49
CA LEU A 89 10.15 3.79 0.78
C LEU A 89 10.63 5.16 0.33
N CYS A 90 10.27 5.60 -0.88
CA CYS A 90 10.63 6.91 -1.43
C CYS A 90 9.95 8.06 -0.69
N ALA A 91 8.72 7.86 -0.23
CA ALA A 91 8.00 8.83 0.61
C ALA A 91 8.50 8.84 2.07
N HIS A 92 9.46 7.97 2.41
CA HIS A 92 9.95 7.78 3.76
C HIS A 92 8.80 7.59 4.77
N SER A 93 7.81 6.76 4.40
CA SER A 93 6.66 6.51 5.27
C SER A 93 7.08 5.77 6.53
N GLN A 94 6.52 6.23 7.65
CA GLN A 94 6.57 5.58 8.95
C GLN A 94 5.44 4.54 9.10
N VAL A 95 4.26 4.84 8.58
CA VAL A 95 3.08 3.97 8.72
C VAL A 95 2.45 3.66 7.38
N HIS A 96 2.10 2.39 7.19
CA HIS A 96 1.44 1.85 6.02
C HIS A 96 0.01 1.49 6.42
N LEU A 97 -0.97 1.99 5.68
CA LEU A 97 -2.39 1.91 6.01
C LEU A 97 -3.15 1.15 4.92
N ALA A 98 -4.16 0.39 5.32
CA ALA A 98 -5.12 -0.18 4.41
C ALA A 98 -6.49 -0.32 5.07
N CYS A 99 -7.53 0.13 4.38
CA CYS A 99 -8.91 -0.16 4.78
C CYS A 99 -9.36 -1.44 4.09
N ILE A 100 -9.74 -2.45 4.87
CA ILE A 100 -10.04 -3.79 4.34
C ILE A 100 -11.36 -4.34 4.87
N ARG A 101 -11.95 -5.24 4.09
CA ARG A 101 -13.06 -6.09 4.56
C ARG A 101 -12.53 -7.15 5.52
N GLU A 102 -13.40 -7.65 6.39
CA GLU A 102 -13.06 -8.65 7.40
C GLU A 102 -12.37 -9.90 6.82
N ASN A 103 -12.88 -10.42 5.70
CA ASN A 103 -12.37 -11.61 5.02
C ASN A 103 -10.91 -11.47 4.53
N HIS A 104 -10.39 -10.25 4.40
CA HIS A 104 -9.00 -9.99 4.01
C HIS A 104 -8.04 -9.83 5.20
N THR A 105 -8.55 -9.81 6.44
CA THR A 105 -7.71 -9.63 7.65
C THR A 105 -6.58 -10.65 7.76
N PRO A 106 -6.80 -11.97 7.56
CA PRO A 106 -5.73 -12.95 7.68
C PRO A 106 -4.60 -12.72 6.67
N PHE A 107 -4.92 -12.27 5.46
CA PHE A 107 -3.93 -11.95 4.45
C PHE A 107 -3.07 -10.75 4.87
N TYR A 108 -3.70 -9.65 5.30
CA TYR A 108 -2.96 -8.46 5.75
C TYR A 108 -2.10 -8.71 7.00
N ARG A 109 -2.53 -9.58 7.92
CA ARG A 109 -1.70 -10.00 9.06
C ARG A 109 -0.41 -10.69 8.62
N ARG A 110 -0.44 -11.53 7.58
CA ARG A 110 0.77 -12.15 7.01
C ARG A 110 1.71 -11.10 6.39
N LEU A 111 1.17 -9.96 5.99
CA LEU A 111 1.93 -8.81 5.51
C LEU A 111 2.43 -7.89 6.62
N GLY A 112 2.28 -8.29 7.90
CA GLY A 112 2.73 -7.52 9.05
C GLY A 112 1.81 -6.36 9.45
N TYR A 113 0.55 -6.37 9.00
CA TYR A 113 -0.43 -5.39 9.45
C TYR A 113 -1.17 -5.88 10.69
N GLU A 114 -1.50 -4.93 11.56
CA GLU A 114 -2.35 -5.11 12.72
C GLU A 114 -3.62 -4.28 12.60
N ALA A 115 -4.67 -4.68 13.32
CA ALA A 115 -5.91 -3.91 13.33
C ALA A 115 -5.69 -2.62 14.13
N ALA A 116 -6.01 -1.48 13.52
CA ALA A 116 -5.97 -0.17 14.17
C ALA A 116 -7.38 0.35 14.51
N SER A 117 -8.42 -0.32 14.01
CA SER A 117 -9.81 0.00 14.33
C SER A 117 -10.69 -1.26 14.34
N GLU A 118 -11.87 -1.11 14.91
CA GLU A 118 -13.00 -2.01 14.66
C GLU A 118 -13.55 -1.87 13.24
N LEU A 119 -14.42 -2.80 12.84
CA LEU A 119 -15.20 -2.70 11.60
C LEU A 119 -16.22 -1.56 11.72
N ARG A 120 -16.27 -0.69 10.71
CA ARG A 120 -17.23 0.43 10.65
C ARG A 120 -17.74 0.66 9.22
N PRO A 121 -18.89 1.33 9.05
CA PRO A 121 -19.34 1.79 7.74
C PRO A 121 -18.25 2.61 7.05
N TYR A 122 -18.08 2.41 5.74
CA TYR A 122 -17.03 3.04 4.97
C TYR A 122 -17.62 3.88 3.83
N PRO A 123 -17.21 5.14 3.65
CA PRO A 123 -17.76 6.01 2.63
C PRO A 123 -17.70 5.40 1.22
N GLY A 124 -18.85 5.34 0.55
CA GLY A 124 -18.96 4.85 -0.83
C GLY A 124 -18.93 3.32 -0.99
N LEU A 125 -18.95 2.55 0.11
CA LEU A 125 -19.06 1.09 0.07
C LEU A 125 -20.25 0.61 0.92
N SER A 126 -20.88 -0.47 0.48
CA SER A 126 -21.99 -1.11 1.20
C SER A 126 -21.54 -2.08 2.31
N CYS A 127 -20.24 -2.37 2.39
CA CYS A 127 -19.66 -3.27 3.37
C CYS A 127 -18.85 -2.49 4.42
N PRO A 128 -18.87 -2.94 5.68
CA PRO A 128 -18.00 -2.37 6.69
C PRO A 128 -16.53 -2.69 6.37
N MET A 129 -15.65 -1.77 6.74
CA MET A 129 -14.20 -1.89 6.58
C MET A 129 -13.54 -1.70 7.95
N ARG A 130 -12.33 -2.21 8.12
CA ARG A 130 -11.45 -1.87 9.25
C ARG A 130 -10.17 -1.25 8.75
N LEU A 131 -9.62 -0.35 9.54
CA LEU A 131 -8.28 0.14 9.35
C LEU A 131 -7.28 -0.91 9.82
N MET A 132 -6.36 -1.26 8.94
CA MET A 132 -5.17 -2.04 9.25
C MET A 132 -3.95 -1.13 9.09
N ALA A 133 -2.98 -1.26 9.99
CA ALA A 133 -1.75 -0.49 9.97
C ALA A 133 -0.52 -1.39 10.13
N SER A 134 0.58 -1.02 9.49
CA SER A 134 1.90 -1.62 9.71
C SER A 134 2.91 -0.49 9.84
N ASP A 135 3.77 -0.56 10.86
CA ASP A 135 4.87 0.41 10.98
C ASP A 135 6.03 0.05 10.05
N ARG A 136 6.97 0.99 9.94
CA ARG A 136 8.12 0.88 9.05
C ARG A 136 9.01 -0.32 9.40
N GLU A 137 9.22 -0.61 10.67
CA GLU A 137 10.08 -1.72 11.11
C GLU A 137 9.47 -3.06 10.69
N GLN A 138 8.18 -3.24 10.95
CA GLN A 138 7.46 -4.46 10.61
C GLN A 138 7.34 -4.62 9.08
N TYR A 139 7.09 -3.54 8.34
CA TYR A 139 7.13 -3.56 6.88
C TYR A 139 8.52 -3.97 6.34
N ASP A 140 9.60 -3.39 6.87
CA ASP A 140 10.97 -3.73 6.48
C ASP A 140 11.29 -5.21 6.76
N ARG A 141 10.86 -5.73 7.91
CA ARG A 141 11.00 -7.15 8.27
C ARG A 141 10.30 -8.07 7.28
N VAL A 142 9.05 -7.75 6.93
CA VAL A 142 8.24 -8.57 6.01
C VAL A 142 8.80 -8.53 4.59
N ARG A 143 9.15 -7.36 4.06
CA ARG A 143 9.67 -7.28 2.68
C ARG A 143 10.99 -8.03 2.54
N LEU A 144 11.89 -7.96 3.53
CA LEU A 144 13.16 -8.68 3.49
C LEU A 144 12.99 -10.20 3.57
N ALA A 145 11.93 -10.67 4.26
CA ALA A 145 11.60 -12.09 4.33
C ALA A 145 10.90 -12.62 3.07
N VAL A 146 10.27 -11.75 2.27
CA VAL A 146 9.49 -12.15 1.08
C VAL A 146 9.97 -11.38 -0.16
N PRO A 147 10.96 -11.92 -0.90
CA PRO A 147 11.57 -11.23 -2.04
C PRO A 147 10.60 -10.78 -3.14
N ALA A 148 9.45 -11.47 -3.29
CA ALA A 148 8.42 -11.08 -4.25
C ALA A 148 7.77 -9.71 -3.92
N MET A 149 7.82 -9.29 -2.65
CA MET A 149 7.29 -8.02 -2.17
C MET A 149 8.36 -6.94 -2.00
N ASP A 150 9.64 -7.31 -1.96
CA ASP A 150 10.71 -6.34 -1.77
C ASP A 150 10.90 -5.52 -3.05
N PRO A 151 10.59 -4.20 -3.04
CA PRO A 151 10.81 -3.35 -4.20
C PRO A 151 12.28 -3.30 -4.61
N LEU A 152 13.20 -3.52 -3.67
CA LEU A 152 14.64 -3.44 -3.86
C LEU A 152 15.28 -4.79 -4.21
N ALA A 153 14.54 -5.90 -4.22
CA ALA A 153 15.08 -7.23 -4.54
C ALA A 153 15.04 -7.55 -6.04
N GLY A 154 16.15 -7.96 -6.64
CA GLY A 154 16.21 -8.51 -8.00
C GLY A 154 16.97 -7.65 -9.03
N ARG A 155 16.92 -8.06 -10.31
CA ARG A 155 17.50 -7.35 -11.47
C ARG A 155 16.57 -6.28 -12.05
N THR A 156 15.41 -6.05 -11.43
CA THR A 156 14.64 -4.83 -11.67
C THR A 156 15.59 -3.68 -11.41
N GLY A 157 15.89 -2.90 -12.45
CA GLY A 157 16.73 -1.70 -12.33
C GLY A 157 16.14 -0.73 -11.31
N ASP A 158 16.75 0.45 -11.18
CA ASP A 158 16.10 1.49 -10.40
C ASP A 158 14.68 1.70 -10.96
N LEU A 159 13.67 1.61 -10.09
CA LEU A 159 12.30 1.94 -10.45
C LEU A 159 12.16 3.47 -10.64
N SER A 160 13.23 4.18 -11.03
CA SER A 160 13.28 5.63 -11.25
C SER A 160 12.38 6.03 -12.42
N ALA A 161 12.42 5.25 -13.51
CA ALA A 161 11.54 5.42 -14.66
C ALA A 161 10.05 5.39 -14.28
N PHE A 162 9.66 4.72 -13.20
CA PHE A 162 8.28 4.75 -12.69
C PHE A 162 7.86 6.15 -12.22
N PHE A 163 8.75 6.91 -11.56
CA PHE A 163 8.45 8.28 -11.13
C PHE A 163 8.47 9.29 -12.28
N GLU A 164 9.21 8.99 -13.35
CA GLU A 164 9.25 9.79 -14.58
C GLU A 164 8.04 9.53 -15.50
N GLY A 165 7.13 8.62 -15.10
CA GLY A 165 5.96 8.23 -15.90
C GLY A 165 6.29 7.27 -17.03
N GLY A 166 7.50 6.70 -17.05
CA GLY A 166 7.94 5.71 -18.02
C GLY A 166 7.49 4.28 -17.66
N PRO A 167 7.43 3.37 -18.64
CA PRO A 167 7.13 1.96 -18.40
C PRO A 167 8.28 1.28 -17.63
N VAL A 168 7.94 0.35 -16.74
CA VAL A 168 8.92 -0.47 -16.02
C VAL A 168 8.62 -1.94 -16.21
N THR A 169 9.64 -2.70 -16.62
CA THR A 169 9.54 -4.16 -16.72
C THR A 169 9.74 -4.77 -15.35
N LEU A 170 8.69 -5.39 -14.83
CA LEU A 170 8.72 -6.10 -13.57
C LEU A 170 8.69 -7.61 -13.82
N SER A 171 9.44 -8.37 -13.02
CA SER A 171 9.36 -9.83 -13.04
C SER A 171 9.27 -10.35 -11.61
N VAL A 172 8.38 -11.33 -11.41
CA VAL A 172 8.31 -12.11 -10.17
C VAL A 172 8.92 -13.47 -10.51
N ARG A 173 10.01 -13.87 -9.85
CA ARG A 173 10.52 -15.25 -9.93
C ARG A 173 9.71 -16.14 -8.99
N GLY A 174 9.21 -17.26 -9.49
CA GLY A 174 8.64 -18.33 -8.67
C GLY A 174 7.19 -18.11 -8.23
N ALA A 175 6.28 -17.94 -9.19
CA ALA A 175 4.88 -18.29 -8.99
C ALA A 175 4.64 -19.70 -9.53
#